data_AF-A0A7W0VR80-F1
#
_entry.id   AF-A0A7W0VR80-F1
#
_cell.length_a   1.000
_cell.length_b   1.000
_cell.length_c   1.000
_cell.angle_alpha   90.00
_cell.angle_beta   90.00
_cell.angle_gamma   90.00
#
_symmetry.space_group_name_H-M   'P 1'
#
loop_
_entity.id
_entity.type
_entity.pdbx_description
1 polymer ?
#
loop_
_entity_poly.entity_id
_entity_poly.type
_entity_poly.pdbx_seq_one_letter_code
_entity_poly.pdbx_strand_id
1 'polypeptide(L)'
;MTAAALRQAHEAQRRKDEFLAMLGHELRNPLAPIVTALHLMKAREDGSRHRERDIIERQVMHMIRLVDDLLDVSRIVKGQLQLAKRDVDIREVVTHAVEMTMPLFEQHGHHLSVDLPPVAAIVDGDSSRLAQVVANLLVNAARYTPPGGRVDVMVTLFPAEIELAVRDNGRGIDAEDRERIFELFVRSDRDTPSRS
;
A
#
# COMPACT_ATOMS: atom_id res chain seq x y z
N MET A 1 34.81 8.24 -20.62
CA MET A 1 33.42 8.23 -20.12
C MET A 1 32.58 9.12 -21.02
N THR A 2 31.55 8.58 -21.67
CA THR A 2 30.71 9.32 -22.63
C THR A 2 29.75 10.27 -21.90
N ALA A 3 29.39 11.39 -22.53
CA ALA A 3 28.44 12.37 -21.98
C ALA A 3 27.07 11.76 -21.61
N ALA A 4 26.68 10.64 -22.23
CA ALA A 4 25.50 9.86 -21.88
C ALA A 4 25.62 9.18 -20.50
N ALA A 5 26.78 8.59 -20.18
CA ALA A 5 27.02 7.96 -18.88
C ALA A 5 27.04 8.98 -17.73
N LEU A 6 27.54 10.20 -17.98
CA LEU A 6 27.50 11.29 -17.01
C LEU A 6 26.07 11.77 -16.76
N ARG A 7 25.26 11.94 -17.81
CA ARG A 7 23.84 12.31 -17.67
C ARG A 7 23.06 11.26 -16.89
N GLN A 8 23.24 9.98 -17.21
CA GLN A 8 22.58 8.88 -16.50
C GLN A 8 22.97 8.83 -15.02
N ALA A 9 24.25 9.05 -14.69
CA ALA A 9 24.72 9.09 -13.31
C ALA A 9 24.12 10.28 -12.53
N HIS A 10 24.03 11.46 -13.16
CA HIS A 10 23.44 12.65 -12.56
C HIS A 10 21.93 12.49 -12.34
N GLU A 11 21.21 11.91 -13.29
CA GLU A 11 19.77 11.61 -13.15
C GLU A 11 19.52 10.61 -12.03
N ALA A 12 20.32 9.53 -11.95
CA ALA A 12 20.20 8.55 -10.87
C ALA A 12 20.48 9.19 -9.49
N GLN A 13 21.50 10.04 -9.40
CA GLN A 13 21.84 10.72 -8.16
C GLN A 13 20.75 11.72 -7.74
N ARG A 14 20.19 12.47 -8.70
CA ARG A 14 19.09 13.39 -8.46
C ARG A 14 17.82 12.67 -7.96
N ARG A 15 17.44 11.56 -8.60
CA ARG A 15 16.31 10.73 -8.15
C ARG A 15 16.52 10.19 -6.74
N LYS A 16 17.75 9.81 -6.38
CA LYS A 16 18.09 9.37 -5.02
C LYS A 16 17.92 10.49 -4.00
N ASP A 17 18.36 11.70 -4.33
CA ASP A 17 18.29 12.84 -3.41
C ASP A 17 16.83 13.33 -3.25
N GLU A 18 16.05 13.36 -4.34
CA GLU A 18 14.60 13.62 -4.33
C GLU A 18 13.85 12.57 -3.49
N PHE A 19 14.21 11.29 -3.65
CA PHE A 19 13.68 10.18 -2.84
C PHE A 19 13.99 10.34 -1.34
N LEU A 20 15.22 10.68 -0.96
CA LEU A 20 15.60 10.86 0.45
C LEU A 20 14.88 12.06 1.08
N ALA A 21 14.74 13.17 0.35
CA ALA A 21 14.02 14.34 0.83
C ALA A 21 12.54 14.03 1.08
N MET A 22 11.90 13.37 0.11
CA MET A 22 10.50 12.96 0.19
C MET A 22 10.26 11.94 1.31
N LEU A 23 11.13 10.93 1.47
CA LEU A 23 11.05 9.98 2.58
C LEU A 23 11.14 10.68 3.94
N GLY A 24 12.05 11.66 4.06
CA GLY A 24 12.17 12.49 5.26
C GLY A 24 10.86 13.22 5.58
N HIS A 25 10.18 13.74 4.56
CA HIS A 25 8.86 14.36 4.71
C HIS A 25 7.78 13.35 5.10
N GLU A 26 7.68 12.22 4.40
CA GLU A 26 6.68 11.18 4.66
C GLU A 26 6.83 10.53 6.05
N LEU A 27 8.05 10.38 6.56
CA LEU A 27 8.27 9.92 7.94
C LEU A 27 7.93 10.99 8.98
N ARG A 28 8.11 12.28 8.65
CA ARG A 28 7.81 13.38 9.57
C ARG A 28 6.30 13.59 9.73
N ASN A 29 5.53 13.36 8.67
CA ASN A 29 4.08 13.56 8.65
C ASN A 29 3.31 12.78 9.74
N PRO A 30 3.51 11.46 9.94
CA PRO A 30 2.82 10.72 10.99
C PRO A 30 3.28 11.08 12.41
N LEU A 31 4.48 11.67 12.58
CA LEU A 31 4.97 12.08 13.90
C LEU A 31 4.19 13.27 14.48
N ALA A 32 3.73 14.21 13.66
CA ALA A 32 3.03 15.39 14.16
C ALA A 32 1.69 15.04 14.85
N PRO A 33 0.79 14.22 14.26
CA PRO A 33 -0.43 13.78 14.95
C PRO A 33 -0.15 12.93 16.20
N ILE A 34 0.91 12.10 16.21
CA ILE A 34 1.32 11.34 17.40
C ILE A 34 1.66 12.29 18.55
N VAL A 35 2.51 13.28 18.29
CA VAL A 35 2.93 14.25 19.31
C VAL A 35 1.73 15.03 19.83
N THR A 36 0.82 15.46 18.95
CA THR A 36 -0.42 16.14 19.36
C THR A 36 -1.32 15.26 20.22
N ALA A 37 -1.53 13.99 19.82
CA ALA A 37 -2.31 13.04 20.60
C ALA A 37 -1.71 12.80 21.98
N LEU A 38 -0.38 12.67 22.08
CA LEU A 38 0.34 12.55 23.35
C LEU A 38 0.17 13.78 24.25
N HIS A 39 0.21 15.00 23.68
CA HIS A 39 -0.06 16.23 24.45
C HIS A 39 -1.49 16.27 24.98
N LEU A 40 -2.49 15.91 24.16
CA LEU A 40 -3.89 15.85 24.56
C LEU A 40 -4.12 14.82 25.68
N MET A 41 -3.47 13.65 25.59
CA MET A 41 -3.52 12.64 26.65
C MET A 41 -2.91 13.12 27.97
N LYS A 42 -1.85 13.94 27.92
CA LYS A 42 -1.23 14.52 29.13
C LYS A 42 -2.09 15.62 29.77
N ALA A 43 -2.83 16.38 28.97
CA ALA A 43 -3.67 17.48 29.43
C ALA A 43 -5.02 17.00 30.03
N ARG A 44 -5.43 15.76 29.76
CA ARG A 44 -6.68 15.18 30.28
C ARG A 44 -6.48 14.34 31.53
N GLU A 45 -7.21 14.72 32.58
CA GLU A 45 -7.31 14.02 33.86
C GLU A 45 -8.40 12.94 33.87
N ASP A 46 -9.39 13.05 32.98
CA ASP A 46 -10.44 12.06 32.79
C ASP A 46 -9.91 10.86 31.97
N GLY A 47 -9.97 9.67 32.57
CA GLY A 47 -9.26 8.47 32.11
C GLY A 47 -9.64 7.91 30.73
N SER A 48 -10.53 8.55 29.96
CA SER A 48 -10.88 8.13 28.61
C SER A 48 -9.90 8.72 27.58
N ARG A 49 -9.02 7.86 27.06
CA ARG A 49 -7.98 8.22 26.07
C ARG A 49 -8.06 7.39 24.79
N HIS A 50 -9.24 6.84 24.50
CA HIS A 50 -9.45 5.91 23.39
C HIS A 50 -9.13 6.57 22.04
N ARG A 51 -9.65 7.77 21.79
CA ARG A 51 -9.44 8.47 20.52
C ARG A 51 -7.97 8.79 20.24
N GLU A 52 -7.23 9.26 21.24
CA GLU A 52 -5.81 9.59 21.11
C GLU A 52 -4.97 8.33 20.90
N ARG A 53 -5.30 7.22 21.59
CA ARG A 53 -4.67 5.91 21.36
C ARG A 53 -4.90 5.43 19.93
N ASP A 54 -6.12 5.53 19.40
CA ASP A 54 -6.42 5.11 18.03
C ASP A 54 -5.67 5.97 17.01
N ILE A 55 -5.50 7.27 17.26
CA ILE A 55 -4.65 8.13 16.41
C ILE A 55 -3.22 7.64 16.42
N ILE A 56 -2.64 7.41 17.60
CA ILE A 56 -1.25 6.95 17.74
C ILE A 56 -1.08 5.61 17.04
N GLU A 57 -1.97 4.65 17.27
CA GLU A 57 -1.93 3.32 16.66
C GLU A 57 -1.95 3.40 15.13
N ARG A 58 -2.89 4.15 14.55
CA ARG A 58 -2.95 4.34 13.09
C ARG A 58 -1.67 4.95 12.52
N GLN A 59 -1.09 5.95 13.19
CA GLN A 59 0.15 6.58 12.72
C GLN A 59 1.37 5.68 12.86
N VAL A 60 1.46 4.90 13.95
CA VAL A 60 2.53 3.90 14.14
C VAL A 60 2.44 2.81 13.09
N MET A 61 1.25 2.28 12.82
CA MET A 61 1.04 1.28 11.76
C MET A 61 1.39 1.83 10.37
N HIS A 62 1.10 3.12 10.13
CA HIS A 62 1.54 3.78 8.90
C HIS A 62 3.06 3.85 8.79
N MET A 63 3.76 4.21 9.87
CA MET A 63 5.23 4.26 9.89
C MET A 63 5.88 2.88 9.70
N ILE A 64 5.35 1.83 10.33
CA ILE A 64 5.83 0.46 10.14
C ILE A 64 5.78 0.10 8.66
N ARG A 65 4.63 0.34 8.00
CA ARG A 65 4.47 0.08 6.56
C ARG A 65 5.47 0.86 5.70
N LEU A 66 5.68 2.15 5.99
CA LEU A 66 6.67 2.96 5.25
C LEU A 66 8.10 2.42 5.39
N VAL A 67 8.46 1.92 6.58
CA VAL A 67 9.77 1.33 6.84
C VAL A 67 9.91 -0.02 6.12
N ASP A 68 8.87 -0.86 6.16
CA ASP A 68 8.86 -2.15 5.46
C ASP A 68 8.98 -1.96 3.95
N ASP A 69 8.21 -1.03 3.37
CA ASP A 69 8.29 -0.67 1.95
C ASP A 69 9.70 -0.19 1.57
N LEU A 70 10.34 0.61 2.41
CA LEU A 70 11.71 1.08 2.21
C LEU A 70 12.73 -0.07 2.22
N LEU A 71 12.58 -1.02 3.15
CA LEU A 71 13.45 -2.18 3.24
C LEU A 71 13.28 -3.10 2.03
N ASP A 72 12.05 -3.30 1.56
CA ASP A 72 11.77 -4.07 0.36
C ASP A 72 12.37 -3.41 -0.89
N VAL A 73 12.19 -2.10 -1.07
CA VAL A 73 12.81 -1.35 -2.18
C VAL A 73 14.34 -1.44 -2.12
N SER A 74 14.94 -1.31 -0.94
CA SER A 74 16.39 -1.44 -0.77
C SER A 74 16.91 -2.81 -1.19
N ARG A 75 16.18 -3.88 -0.85
CA ARG A 75 16.52 -5.26 -1.27
C ARG A 75 16.35 -5.44 -2.77
N ILE A 76 15.30 -4.88 -3.37
CA ILE A 76 15.06 -4.95 -4.82
C ILE A 76 16.18 -4.25 -5.58
N VAL A 77 16.50 -2.99 -5.24
CA VAL A 77 17.53 -2.19 -5.92
C VAL A 77 18.92 -2.85 -5.84
N LYS A 78 19.22 -3.54 -4.73
CA LYS A 78 20.48 -4.26 -4.56
C LYS A 78 20.48 -5.66 -5.20
N GLY A 79 19.38 -6.10 -5.81
CA GLY A 79 19.22 -7.46 -6.33
C GLY A 79 19.25 -8.54 -5.24
N GLN A 80 18.96 -8.17 -3.99
CA GLN A 80 18.98 -9.03 -2.82
C GLN A 80 17.62 -9.61 -2.47
N LEU A 81 16.57 -9.25 -3.21
CA LEU A 81 15.26 -9.86 -3.04
C LEU A 81 15.29 -11.30 -3.56
N GLN A 82 15.30 -12.27 -2.65
CA GLN A 82 15.11 -13.68 -2.97
C GLN A 82 13.63 -14.04 -2.78
N LEU A 83 13.03 -14.65 -3.79
CA LEU A 83 11.66 -15.16 -3.74
C LEU A 83 11.72 -16.64 -3.38
N ALA A 84 10.97 -17.05 -2.36
CA ALA A 84 10.78 -18.45 -2.01
C ALA A 84 9.70 -19.07 -2.92
N LYS A 85 10.03 -19.21 -4.21
CA LYS A 85 9.09 -19.69 -5.21
C LYS A 85 8.72 -21.15 -5.00
N ARG A 86 7.42 -21.44 -5.09
CA ARG A 86 6.81 -22.77 -5.04
C ARG A 86 5.49 -22.74 -5.79
N ASP A 87 4.89 -23.92 -5.98
CA ASP A 87 3.51 -24.01 -6.40
C ASP A 87 2.61 -23.40 -5.31
N VAL A 88 1.88 -22.36 -5.69
CA VAL A 88 0.97 -21.62 -4.81
C VAL A 88 -0.41 -21.56 -5.44
N ASP A 89 -1.43 -21.95 -4.68
CA ASP A 89 -2.82 -21.71 -5.08
C ASP A 89 -3.21 -20.27 -4.78
N ILE A 90 -3.54 -19.49 -5.82
CA ILE A 90 -3.92 -18.09 -5.66
C ILE A 90 -5.19 -17.90 -4.85
N ARG A 91 -6.03 -18.92 -4.75
CA ARG A 91 -7.20 -18.87 -3.86
C ARG A 91 -6.77 -18.63 -2.42
N GLU A 92 -5.75 -19.35 -1.94
CA GLU A 92 -5.22 -19.19 -0.58
C GLU A 92 -4.58 -17.81 -0.38
N VAL A 93 -3.87 -17.32 -1.41
CA VAL A 93 -3.27 -15.97 -1.41
C VAL A 93 -4.34 -14.90 -1.23
N VAL A 94 -5.42 -14.98 -2.01
CA VAL A 94 -6.54 -14.03 -1.93
C VAL A 94 -7.22 -14.14 -0.57
N THR A 95 -7.53 -15.34 -0.09
CA THR A 95 -8.14 -15.54 1.23
C THR A 95 -7.31 -14.91 2.33
N HIS A 96 -5.99 -15.13 2.34
CA HIS A 96 -5.12 -14.55 3.37
C HIS A 96 -5.07 -13.02 3.30
N ALA A 97 -4.98 -12.44 2.10
CA ALA A 97 -4.99 -10.99 1.92
C ALA A 97 -6.33 -10.36 2.36
N VAL A 98 -7.45 -11.04 2.10
CA VAL A 98 -8.78 -10.63 2.55
C VAL A 98 -8.86 -10.65 4.07
N GLU A 99 -8.41 -11.72 4.74
CA GLU A 99 -8.37 -11.82 6.20
C GLU A 99 -7.56 -10.68 6.83
N MET A 100 -6.37 -10.40 6.28
CA MET A 100 -5.51 -9.32 6.76
C MET A 100 -6.14 -7.93 6.65
N THR A 101 -7.03 -7.73 5.68
CA THR A 101 -7.60 -6.41 5.37
C THR A 101 -9.04 -6.24 5.85
N MET A 102 -9.75 -7.31 6.21
CA MET A 102 -11.15 -7.29 6.62
C MET A 102 -11.48 -6.23 7.70
N PRO A 103 -10.68 -6.03 8.76
CA PRO A 103 -10.98 -5.01 9.77
C PRO A 103 -11.08 -3.60 9.18
N LEU A 104 -10.29 -3.30 8.14
CA LEU A 104 -10.33 -2.02 7.44
C LEU A 104 -11.65 -1.86 6.67
N PHE A 105 -12.12 -2.91 5.99
CA PHE A 105 -13.38 -2.90 5.25
C PHE A 105 -14.58 -2.76 6.19
N GLU A 106 -14.59 -3.49 7.31
CA GLU A 106 -15.60 -3.39 8.35
C GLU A 106 -15.67 -1.98 8.95
N GLN A 107 -14.52 -1.39 9.28
CA GLN A 107 -14.43 -0.04 9.84
C GLN A 107 -15.07 1.02 8.93
N HIS A 108 -14.92 0.87 7.62
CA HIS A 108 -15.47 1.81 6.62
C HIS A 108 -16.86 1.39 6.11
N GLY A 109 -17.39 0.25 6.57
CA GLY A 109 -18.67 -0.28 6.13
C GLY A 109 -18.69 -0.69 4.65
N HIS A 110 -17.55 -1.04 4.06
CA HIS A 110 -17.48 -1.45 2.66
C HIS A 110 -18.07 -2.84 2.44
N HIS A 111 -18.62 -3.04 1.24
CA HIS A 111 -18.99 -4.36 0.76
C HIS A 111 -17.85 -4.95 -0.08
N LEU A 112 -17.18 -5.96 0.46
CA LEU A 112 -16.14 -6.73 -0.22
C LEU A 112 -16.75 -8.00 -0.82
N SER A 113 -16.64 -8.18 -2.13
CA SER A 113 -16.99 -9.42 -2.82
C SER A 113 -15.74 -10.13 -3.32
N VAL A 114 -15.75 -11.47 -3.31
CA VAL A 114 -14.61 -12.30 -3.72
C VAL A 114 -15.13 -13.40 -4.64
N ASP A 115 -14.69 -13.36 -5.90
CA ASP A 115 -15.02 -14.34 -6.94
C ASP A 115 -13.75 -15.10 -7.34
N LEU A 116 -13.70 -16.37 -6.94
CA LEU A 116 -12.55 -17.25 -7.15
C LEU A 116 -12.96 -18.43 -8.03
N PRO A 117 -12.06 -18.94 -8.88
CA PRO A 117 -12.35 -20.10 -9.69
C PRO A 117 -12.66 -21.31 -8.79
N PRO A 118 -13.59 -22.19 -9.20
CA PRO A 118 -13.95 -23.37 -8.42
C PRO A 118 -12.82 -24.41 -8.37
N VAL A 119 -11.82 -24.30 -9.26
CA VAL A 119 -10.65 -25.17 -9.36
C VAL A 119 -9.40 -24.46 -8.86
N ALA A 120 -8.37 -25.24 -8.50
CA ALA A 120 -7.09 -24.71 -8.05
C ALA A 120 -6.44 -23.82 -9.12
N ALA A 121 -5.98 -22.64 -8.71
CA ALA A 121 -5.32 -21.65 -9.55
C ALA A 121 -3.83 -21.61 -9.21
N ILE A 122 -3.08 -22.61 -9.68
CA ILE A 122 -1.67 -22.79 -9.31
C ILE A 122 -0.76 -21.87 -10.11
N VAL A 123 0.12 -21.15 -9.41
CA VAL A 123 1.20 -20.34 -9.99
C VAL A 123 2.53 -20.65 -9.34
N ASP A 124 3.63 -20.51 -10.08
CA ASP A 124 4.98 -20.53 -9.53
C ASP A 124 5.31 -19.17 -8.89
N GLY A 125 5.31 -19.11 -7.56
CA GLY A 125 5.49 -17.85 -6.86
C GLY A 125 5.78 -17.96 -5.37
N ASP A 126 6.06 -16.82 -4.76
CA ASP A 126 6.22 -16.70 -3.31
C ASP A 126 4.88 -16.27 -2.71
N SER A 127 4.24 -17.19 -1.99
CA SER A 127 2.92 -16.99 -1.36
C SER A 127 2.86 -15.74 -0.49
N SER A 128 3.92 -15.44 0.28
CA SER A 128 3.93 -14.28 1.18
C SER A 128 3.96 -12.96 0.40
N ARG A 129 4.74 -12.92 -0.69
CA ARG A 129 4.86 -11.73 -1.55
C ARG A 129 3.62 -11.52 -2.39
N LEU A 130 3.01 -12.59 -2.89
CA LEU A 130 1.75 -12.51 -3.62
C LEU A 130 0.63 -12.00 -2.70
N ALA A 131 0.54 -12.48 -1.45
CA ALA A 131 -0.45 -12.02 -0.49
C ALA A 131 -0.25 -10.53 -0.16
N GLN A 132 1.00 -10.09 -0.01
CA GLN A 132 1.36 -8.68 0.17
C GLN A 132 0.88 -7.80 -1.00
N VAL A 133 1.06 -8.26 -2.26
CA VAL A 133 0.58 -7.53 -3.44
C VAL A 133 -0.95 -7.36 -3.37
N VAL A 134 -1.69 -8.45 -3.13
CA VAL A 134 -3.16 -8.39 -3.06
C VAL A 134 -3.63 -7.51 -1.89
N ALA A 135 -3.01 -7.64 -0.73
CA ALA A 135 -3.33 -6.81 0.44
C ALA A 135 -3.07 -5.32 0.16
N ASN A 136 -1.99 -4.97 -0.55
CA ASN A 136 -1.69 -3.59 -0.93
C ASN A 136 -2.77 -3.03 -1.88
N LEU A 137 -3.23 -3.81 -2.86
CA LEU A 137 -4.33 -3.41 -3.73
C LEU A 137 -5.63 -3.22 -2.95
N LEU A 138 -5.96 -4.12 -2.02
CA LEU A 138 -7.14 -4.03 -1.16
C LEU A 138 -7.10 -2.82 -0.22
N VAL A 139 -5.96 -2.52 0.38
CA VAL A 139 -5.77 -1.33 1.22
C VAL A 139 -5.94 -0.05 0.39
N ASN A 140 -5.44 -0.03 -0.84
CA ASN A 140 -5.64 1.11 -1.75
C ASN A 140 -7.11 1.26 -2.14
N ALA A 141 -7.78 0.16 -2.50
CA ALA A 141 -9.21 0.16 -2.81
C ALA A 141 -10.04 0.70 -1.65
N ALA A 142 -9.83 0.19 -0.42
CA ALA A 142 -10.51 0.69 0.77
C ALA A 142 -10.22 2.18 1.05
N ARG A 143 -8.98 2.64 0.83
CA ARG A 143 -8.61 4.05 1.03
C ARG A 143 -9.36 5.00 0.09
N TYR A 144 -9.52 4.62 -1.17
CA TYR A 144 -10.04 5.49 -2.22
C TYR A 144 -11.53 5.29 -2.53
N THR A 145 -12.15 4.30 -1.89
CA THR A 145 -13.59 4.07 -1.92
C THR A 145 -14.28 4.87 -0.81
N PRO A 146 -15.39 5.58 -1.09
CA PRO A 146 -16.20 6.21 -0.05
C PRO A 146 -16.80 5.18 0.93
N PRO A 147 -17.05 5.54 2.20
CA PRO A 147 -17.70 4.66 3.17
C PRO A 147 -19.01 4.07 2.62
N GLY A 148 -19.27 2.79 2.88
CA GLY A 148 -20.41 2.08 2.30
C GLY A 148 -20.24 1.63 0.84
N GLY A 149 -19.10 1.93 0.20
CA GLY A 149 -18.83 1.56 -1.19
C GLY A 149 -18.51 0.07 -1.38
N ARG A 150 -18.19 -0.31 -2.61
CA ARG A 150 -18.00 -1.70 -3.05
C ARG A 150 -16.58 -1.90 -3.57
N VAL A 151 -16.00 -3.03 -3.18
CA VAL A 151 -14.76 -3.55 -3.73
C VAL A 151 -14.96 -5.01 -4.09
N ASP A 152 -14.50 -5.41 -5.27
CA ASP A 152 -14.62 -6.76 -5.80
C ASP A 152 -13.22 -7.32 -6.10
N VAL A 153 -12.93 -8.54 -5.65
CA VAL A 153 -11.73 -9.29 -6.01
C VAL A 153 -12.14 -10.44 -6.92
N MET A 154 -11.53 -10.53 -8.09
CA MET A 154 -11.83 -11.57 -9.08
C MET A 154 -10.57 -12.25 -9.55
N VAL A 155 -10.61 -13.58 -9.68
CA VAL A 155 -9.53 -14.36 -10.28
C VAL A 155 -10.06 -15.09 -11.51
N THR A 156 -9.51 -14.76 -12.68
CA THR A 156 -9.85 -15.37 -13.97
C THR A 156 -8.71 -16.28 -14.41
N LEU A 157 -9.03 -17.49 -14.87
CA LEU A 157 -8.05 -18.43 -15.41
C LEU A 157 -7.96 -18.28 -16.93
N PHE A 158 -6.74 -18.17 -17.44
CA PHE A 158 -6.41 -18.21 -18.85
C PHE A 158 -5.51 -19.43 -19.15
N PRO A 159 -5.32 -19.83 -20.43
CA PRO A 159 -4.56 -21.03 -20.75
C PRO A 159 -3.10 -21.06 -20.26
N ALA A 160 -2.46 -19.89 -20.14
CA ALA A 160 -1.04 -19.78 -19.77
C ALA A 160 -0.78 -18.87 -18.55
N GLU A 161 -1.83 -18.27 -18.00
CA GLU A 161 -1.71 -17.28 -16.94
C GLU A 161 -3.02 -17.18 -16.16
N ILE A 162 -2.98 -16.37 -15.12
CA ILE A 162 -4.16 -15.98 -14.37
C ILE A 162 -4.24 -14.46 -14.37
N GLU A 163 -5.44 -13.93 -14.24
CA GLU A 163 -5.66 -12.52 -13.98
C GLU A 163 -6.30 -12.39 -12.61
N LEU A 164 -5.67 -11.59 -11.75
CA LEU A 164 -6.25 -11.16 -10.49
C LEU A 164 -6.62 -9.69 -10.63
N ALA A 165 -7.90 -9.38 -10.47
CA ALA A 165 -8.42 -8.03 -10.52
C ALA A 165 -8.95 -7.62 -9.14
N VAL A 166 -8.56 -6.42 -8.69
CA VAL A 166 -9.22 -5.72 -7.59
C VAL A 166 -9.91 -4.50 -8.20
N ARG A 167 -11.22 -4.45 -8.08
CA ARG A 167 -12.06 -3.39 -8.63
C ARG A 167 -12.75 -2.66 -7.49
N ASP A 168 -12.68 -1.34 -7.50
CA ASP A 168 -13.44 -0.50 -6.58
C ASP A 168 -14.38 0.45 -7.33
N ASN A 169 -15.38 0.98 -6.61
CA ASN A 169 -16.26 2.04 -7.09
C ASN A 169 -15.91 3.42 -6.51
N GLY A 170 -14.63 3.63 -6.21
CA GLY A 170 -14.11 4.86 -5.66
C GLY A 170 -13.98 5.99 -6.68
N ARG A 171 -13.20 7.01 -6.30
CA ARG A 171 -13.03 8.25 -7.07
C ARG A 171 -12.34 8.10 -8.43
N GLY A 172 -11.76 6.93 -8.71
CA GLY A 172 -10.98 6.65 -9.90
C GLY A 172 -9.59 7.31 -9.90
N ILE A 173 -8.87 7.12 -11.01
CA ILE A 173 -7.51 7.65 -11.24
C ILE A 173 -7.55 8.53 -12.49
N ASP A 174 -7.07 9.77 -12.35
CA ASP A 174 -6.97 10.73 -13.45
C ASP A 174 -6.03 10.19 -14.53
N ALA A 175 -6.31 10.49 -15.81
CA ALA A 175 -5.58 9.90 -16.93
C ALA A 175 -4.07 10.16 -16.89
N GLU A 176 -3.67 11.34 -16.39
CA GLU A 176 -2.27 11.77 -16.26
C GLU A 176 -1.50 10.99 -15.18
N ASP A 177 -2.21 10.44 -14.19
CA ASP A 177 -1.59 9.69 -13.08
C ASP A 177 -1.46 8.19 -13.38
N ARG A 178 -2.23 7.65 -14.33
CA ARG A 178 -2.32 6.19 -14.59
C ARG A 178 -0.98 5.51 -14.87
N GLU A 179 -0.10 6.18 -15.59
CA GLU A 179 1.22 5.64 -15.93
C GLU A 179 2.21 5.76 -14.75
N ARG A 180 1.95 6.70 -13.84
CA ARG A 180 2.86 7.08 -12.76
C ARG A 180 2.48 6.50 -11.40
N ILE A 181 1.27 5.96 -11.22
CA ILE A 181 0.81 5.39 -9.92
C ILE A 181 1.68 4.24 -9.38
N PHE A 182 2.46 3.59 -10.25
CA PHE A 182 3.40 2.53 -9.86
C PHE A 182 4.82 3.05 -9.64
N GLU A 183 5.09 4.32 -9.94
CA GLU A 183 6.34 4.95 -9.58
C GLU A 183 6.40 5.14 -8.06
N LEU A 184 7.61 4.98 -7.52
CA LEU A 184 7.87 5.11 -6.10
C LEU A 184 7.40 6.48 -5.59
N PHE A 185 6.50 6.43 -4.59
CA PHE A 185 5.96 7.59 -3.86
C PHE A 185 5.17 8.61 -4.68
N VAL A 186 4.71 8.24 -5.88
CA VAL A 186 3.70 9.04 -6.56
C VAL A 186 2.38 8.92 -5.80
N ARG A 187 1.83 10.06 -5.40
CA ARG A 187 0.43 10.21 -4.98
C ARG A 187 -0.25 11.08 -6.01
N SER A 188 -1.51 10.78 -6.34
CA SER A 188 -2.32 11.68 -7.16
C SER A 188 -2.38 13.05 -6.47
N ASP A 189 -2.25 14.14 -7.20
CA ASP A 189 -2.17 15.51 -6.65
C ASP A 189 -3.38 15.86 -5.74
N ARG A 190 -4.49 15.13 -5.88
CA ARG A 190 -5.69 15.21 -5.03
C ARG A 190 -5.51 14.69 -3.60
N ASP A 191 -4.40 14.04 -3.26
CA ASP A 191 -4.08 13.58 -1.89
C ASP A 191 -3.35 14.66 -1.07
N THR A 192 -3.02 15.80 -1.68
CA THR A 192 -2.49 16.96 -0.95
C THR A 192 -3.66 17.64 -0.23
N PRO A 193 -3.63 17.79 1.12
CA PRO A 193 -4.64 18.58 1.80
C PRO A 193 -4.56 20.00 1.23
N SER A 194 -5.69 20.54 0.76
CA SER A 194 -5.75 21.95 0.38
C SER A 194 -5.25 22.75 1.57
N ARG A 195 -4.14 23.46 1.41
CA ARG A 195 -3.71 24.47 2.36
C ARG A 195 -4.76 25.58 2.35
N SER A 196 -5.72 25.51 3.26
CA SER A 196 -6.55 26.64 3.70
C SER A 196 -5.83 27.38 4.81
#